data_AF-A0A2G4IPG1-F1
#
_entry.id   AF-A0A2G4IPG1-F1
#
_cell.length_a   1.000
_cell.length_b   1.000
_cell.length_c   1.000
_cell.angle_alpha   90.00
_cell.angle_beta   90.00
_cell.angle_gamma   90.00
#
_symmetry.space_group_name_H-M   'P 1'
#
loop_
_entity.id
_entity.type
_entity.pdbx_description
1 polymer ?
#
loop_
_entity_poly.entity_id
_entity_poly.type
_entity_poly.pdbx_seq_one_letter_code
_entity_poly.pdbx_strand_id
1 'polypeptide(L)' 'MRKYCIGEPGKRAGGAYEFETMGDAKVHFTAEWEKFMTDTYGSDLRVEYFDAPCVVDNTQGTITISPELRASAKLQAAE' A
#
# COMPACT_ATOMS: atom_id res chain seq x y z
N MET A 1 3.43 -7.60 -0.30
CA MET A 1 3.10 -8.10 1.06
C MET A 1 1.64 -7.80 1.39
N ARG A 2 0.96 -8.62 2.22
CA ARG A 2 -0.42 -8.34 2.69
C ARG A 2 -0.50 -8.49 4.20
N LYS A 3 -0.95 -7.45 4.90
CA LYS A 3 -1.16 -7.47 6.36
C LYS A 3 -2.60 -7.12 6.65
N TYR A 4 -3.30 -7.95 7.42
CA TYR A 4 -4.66 -7.67 7.86
C TYR A 4 -4.65 -7.03 9.24
N CYS A 5 -5.53 -6.06 9.44
CA CYS A 5 -5.69 -5.37 10.72
C CYS A 5 -7.14 -5.43 11.17
N ILE A 6 -7.32 -5.61 12.48
CA ILE A 6 -8.61 -5.46 13.16
C ILE A 6 -8.46 -4.22 14.03
N GLY A 7 -9.34 -3.26 13.84
CA GLY A 7 -9.44 -2.06 14.66
C GLY A 7 -10.35 -2.31 15.85
N GLU A 8 -11.24 -1.37 16.12
CA GLU A 8 -12.25 -1.55 17.16
C GLU A 8 -13.16 -2.75 16.84
N PRO A 9 -13.31 -3.73 17.77
CA PRO A 9 -14.10 -4.93 17.54
C PRO A 9 -15.50 -4.62 17.04
N GLY A 10 -15.90 -5.29 15.96
CA GLY A 10 -17.22 -5.09 15.34
C GLY A 10 -17.41 -3.77 14.59
N LYS A 11 -16.40 -2.89 14.53
CA LYS A 11 -16.51 -1.61 13.83
C LYS A 11 -15.52 -1.42 12.68
N ARG A 12 -14.27 -1.87 12.83
CA ARG A 12 -13.24 -1.65 11.81
C ARG A 12 -12.37 -2.88 11.61
N ALA A 13 -12.19 -3.25 10.35
CA ALA A 13 -11.20 -4.21 9.89
C ALA A 13 -10.68 -3.76 8.52
N GLY A 14 -9.52 -4.25 8.12
CA GLY A 14 -8.96 -3.90 6.83
C GLY A 14 -7.66 -4.64 6.52
N GLY A 15 -6.96 -4.15 5.51
CA GLY A 15 -5.65 -4.64 5.14
C GLY A 15 -4.75 -3.55 4.58
N ALA A 16 -3.46 -3.71 4.81
CA ALA A 16 -2.39 -2.95 4.17
C ALA A 16 -1.73 -3.84 3.11
N TYR A 17 -1.63 -3.28 1.91
CA TYR A 17 -1.10 -3.96 0.73
C TYR A 17 0.07 -3.14 0.20
N GLU A 18 1.12 -3.84 -0.18
CA GLU A 18 2.32 -3.24 -0.76
C GLU A 18 2.45 -3.73 -2.19
N PHE A 19 2.60 -2.77 -3.11
CA PHE A 19 2.75 -2.96 -4.54
C PHE A 19 4.02 -2.24 -5.03
N GLU A 20 4.64 -2.77 -6.09
CA GLU A 20 5.81 -2.13 -6.69
C GLU A 20 5.43 -0.82 -7.40
N THR A 21 4.25 -0.77 -8.03
CA THR A 21 3.76 0.41 -8.71
C THR A 21 2.30 0.73 -8.37
N MET A 22 1.92 2.00 -8.57
CA MET A 22 0.52 2.43 -8.51
C MET A 22 -0.35 1.73 -9.57
N GLY A 23 0.22 1.33 -10.71
CA GLY A 23 -0.49 0.57 -11.74
C GLY A 23 -0.94 -0.78 -11.21
N ASP A 24 -0.05 -1.51 -10.53
CA ASP A 24 -0.35 -2.81 -9.94
C ASP A 24 -1.43 -2.70 -8.86
N ALA A 25 -1.39 -1.63 -8.06
CA ALA A 25 -2.38 -1.37 -7.04
C ALA A 25 -3.79 -1.12 -7.63
N LYS A 26 -3.86 -0.38 -8.76
CA LYS A 26 -5.13 -0.09 -9.45
C LYS A 26 -5.71 -1.29 -10.17
N VAL A 27 -4.87 -2.20 -10.68
CA VAL A 27 -5.33 -3.48 -11.24
C VAL A 27 -5.91 -4.39 -10.15
N HIS A 28 -5.44 -4.26 -8.90
CA HIS A 28 -5.96 -5.03 -7.78
C HIS A 28 -7.30 -4.48 -7.25
N PHE A 29 -7.40 -3.17 -7.06
CA PHE A 29 -8.56 -2.51 -6.47
C PHE A 29 -9.51 -1.99 -7.55
N THR A 30 -10.21 -2.90 -8.22
CA THR A 30 -11.21 -2.56 -9.25
C THR A 30 -12.59 -2.31 -8.65
N ALA A 31 -13.50 -1.73 -9.44
CA ALA A 31 -14.89 -1.52 -9.03
C ALA A 31 -15.63 -2.85 -8.75
N GLU A 32 -15.32 -3.90 -9.50
CA GLU A 32 -15.89 -5.24 -9.28
C GLU A 32 -15.41 -5.83 -7.95
N TRP A 33 -14.13 -5.65 -7.62
CA TRP A 33 -13.57 -6.07 -6.34
C TRP A 33 -14.20 -5.29 -5.18
N GLU A 34 -14.34 -3.97 -5.32
CA GLU A 34 -15.01 -3.12 -4.34
C GLU A 34 -16.45 -3.58 -4.10
N LYS A 35 -17.21 -3.82 -5.18
CA LYS A 35 -18.57 -4.36 -5.09
C LYS A 35 -18.62 -5.71 -4.38
N PHE A 36 -17.73 -6.64 -4.73
CA PHE A 36 -17.65 -7.96 -4.09
C PHE A 36 -17.40 -7.84 -2.58
N MET A 37 -16.49 -6.96 -2.17
CA MET A 37 -16.17 -6.73 -0.76
C MET A 37 -17.34 -6.09 -0.01
N THR A 38 -17.97 -5.06 -0.57
CA THR A 38 -19.14 -4.42 0.03
C THR A 38 -20.31 -5.39 0.16
N ASP A 39 -20.57 -6.23 -0.85
CA ASP A 39 -21.62 -7.27 -0.77
C ASP A 39 -21.29 -8.34 0.30
N THR A 40 -20.01 -8.67 0.48
CA THR A 40 -19.55 -9.70 1.44
C THR A 40 -19.67 -9.22 2.89
N TYR A 41 -19.28 -7.97 3.16
CA TYR A 41 -19.20 -7.43 4.52
C TYR A 41 -20.35 -6.51 4.90
N GLY A 42 -21.21 -6.13 3.94
CA GLY A 42 -22.39 -5.30 4.16
C GLY A 42 -22.05 -3.86 4.58
N SER A 43 -20.84 -3.39 4.29
CA SER A 43 -20.35 -2.06 4.67
C SER A 43 -19.57 -1.39 3.55
N ASP A 44 -19.59 -0.05 3.56
CA ASP A 44 -18.83 0.75 2.60
C ASP A 44 -17.33 0.54 2.82
N LEU A 45 -16.64 0.24 1.73
CA LEU A 45 -15.20 0.05 1.72
C LEU A 45 -14.51 1.39 1.46
N ARG A 46 -13.37 1.62 2.10
CA ARG A 46 -12.48 2.75 1.80
C ARG A 46 -11.12 2.23 1.36
N VAL A 47 -10.67 2.65 0.18
CA VAL A 47 -9.31 2.41 -0.32
C VAL A 47 -8.55 3.73 -0.31
N GLU A 48 -7.37 3.74 0.31
CA GLU A 48 -6.45 4.87 0.33
C GLU A 48 -5.08 4.41 -0.16
N TYR A 49 -4.45 5.23 -0.99
CA TYR A 49 -3.12 4.98 -1.51
C TYR A 49 -2.11 5.89 -0.83
N PHE A 50 -0.97 5.32 -0.44
CA PHE A 50 0.13 6.05 0.17
C PHE A 50 1.42 5.69 -0.56
N ASP A 51 2.29 6.68 -0.75
CA ASP A 51 3.64 6.44 -1.24
C ASP A 51 4.49 5.83 -0.13
N ALA A 52 5.30 4.84 -0.48
CA ALA A 52 6.28 4.22 0.41
C ALA A 52 7.69 4.68 0.02
N PRO A 53 8.22 5.76 0.63
CA PRO A 53 9.53 6.32 0.25
C PRO A 53 10.68 5.34 0.48
N CYS A 54 10.53 4.47 1.48
CA CYS A 54 11.43 3.35 1.71
C CYS A 54 10.71 2.18 2.38
N VAL A 55 11.23 0.98 2.16
CA VAL A 55 10.81 -0.26 2.79
C VAL A 55 12.02 -0.86 3.49
N VAL A 56 11.88 -1.12 4.79
CA VAL A 56 12.94 -1.71 5.61
C VAL A 56 12.63 -3.18 5.84
N ASP A 57 13.53 -4.05 5.42
CA ASP A 57 13.49 -5.47 5.73
C ASP A 57 14.53 -5.77 6.82
N ASN A 58 14.06 -5.90 8.06
CA ASN A 58 14.92 -6.21 9.21
C ASN A 58 15.46 -7.64 9.19
N THR A 59 14.79 -8.57 8.51
CA THR A 59 15.23 -9.97 8.43
C THR A 59 16.41 -10.09 7.47
N GLN A 60 16.37 -9.35 6.36
CA GLN A 60 17.46 -9.30 5.38
C GLN A 60 18.49 -8.20 5.67
N GLY A 61 18.18 -7.27 6.57
CA GLY A 61 19.03 -6.10 6.87
C GLY A 61 19.12 -5.12 5.70
N THR A 62 18.07 -5.01 4.88
CA THR A 62 18.06 -4.20 3.67
C THR A 62 17.07 -3.04 3.75
N ILE A 63 17.36 -1.97 3.02
CA ILE A 63 16.46 -0.83 2.83
C ILE A 63 16.28 -0.63 1.33
N THR A 64 15.06 -0.78 0.85
CA THR A 64 14.67 -0.44 -0.52
C THR A 64 14.16 0.99 -0.51
N ILE A 65 14.74 1.86 -1.33
CA ILE A 65 14.31 3.26 -1.47
C ILE A 65 13.57 3.38 -2.80
N SER A 66 12.47 4.14 -2.81
CA SER A 66 11.70 4.35 -4.04
C SER A 66 12.59 4.98 -5.14
N PRO A 67 12.42 4.60 -6.41
CA PRO A 67 13.22 5.14 -7.51
C PRO A 67 13.15 6.67 -7.62
N GLU A 68 11.97 7.25 -7.35
CA GLU A 68 11.70 8.69 -7.41
C GLU A 68 12.51 9.44 -6.36
N LEU A 69 12.52 8.92 -5.12
CA LEU A 69 13.28 9.52 -4.03
C LEU A 69 14.79 9.38 -4.27
N ARG A 70 15.24 8.24 -4.79
CA ARG A 70 16.64 8.01 -5.13
C ARG A 70 17.13 8.94 -6.26
N ALA A 71 16.28 9.25 -7.23
CA ALA A 71 16.59 10.20 -8.29
C ALA A 71 16.73 11.63 -7.75
N SER A 72 15.82 12.05 -6.86
CA SER A 72 15.87 13.38 -6.24
C SER A 72 17.13 13.61 -5.39
N ALA A 73 17.56 12.59 -4.64
CA ALA A 73 18.78 12.66 -3.83
C ALA A 73 20.06 12.79 -4.67
N LYS A 74 20.11 12.15 -5.86
CA LYS A 74 21.24 12.29 -6.79
C LYS A 74 21.31 13.68 -7.41
N LEU A 75 20.16 14.31 -7.67
CA LEU A 75 20.11 15.65 -8.24
C LEU A 75 20.67 16.71 -7.27
N GLN A 76 20.36 16.59 -5.98
CA GLN A 76 20.85 17.50 -4.94
C GLN A 76 22.34 17.36 -4.62
N ALA A 77 22.96 16.22 -4.93
CA ALA A 77 24.39 15.99 -4.72
C ALA A 77 25.28 16.46 -5.88
N ALA A 78 24.68 16.94 -6.97
CA ALA A 78 25.37 17.42 -8.17
C ALA A 78 25.44 18.96 -8.27
N GLU A 79 24.91 19.67 -7.27
CA GLU A 79 25.00 21.13 -7.07
C GLU A 79 26.05 21.46 -5.99
#